data_AF-A0A920G0I6-F1
#
_entry.id   AF-A0A920G0I6-F1
#
_cell.length_a   1.000
_cell.length_b   1.000
_cell.length_c   1.000
_cell.angle_alpha   90.00
_cell.angle_beta   90.00
_cell.angle_gamma   90.00
#
_symmetry.space_group_name_H-M   'P 1'
#
loop_
_entity.id
_entity.type
_entity.pdbx_description
1 polymer ?
#
loop_
_entity_poly.entity_id
_entity_poly.type
_entity_poly.pdbx_seq_one_letter_code
_entity_poly.pdbx_strand_id
1 'polypeptide(L)'
;MANTTSRDPSSARTVARQRRARDEKLATRELLLESARTILRDGSLFDLTAISLGHQSGVTRQTVYRYFPNTESIFKALSDDVINAVYQDLQLPSDKEDALDHFVTKAIAVFVSDSAVIRQLVLAWAMGRATGRGPG
;
A
#
# COMPACT_ATOMS: atom_id res chain seq x y z
N MET A 1 -8.79 43.52 -28.71
CA MET A 1 -7.45 43.66 -28.12
C MET A 1 -7.23 42.47 -27.20
N ALA A 2 -6.30 41.58 -27.55
CA ALA A 2 -6.03 40.34 -26.83
C ALA A 2 -5.22 40.62 -25.56
N ASN A 3 -5.72 40.19 -24.40
CA ASN A 3 -4.95 40.24 -23.16
C ASN A 3 -4.20 38.92 -23.01
N THR A 4 -2.92 38.93 -23.38
CA THR A 4 -2.01 37.80 -23.26
C THR A 4 -1.73 37.57 -21.78
N THR A 5 -2.35 36.54 -21.20
CA THR A 5 -2.04 36.04 -19.86
C THR A 5 -0.56 35.67 -19.82
N SER A 6 0.27 36.50 -19.17
CA SER A 6 1.66 36.14 -18.92
C SER A 6 1.67 34.95 -17.95
N ARG A 7 1.95 33.76 -18.47
CA ARG A 7 2.24 32.58 -17.64
C ARG A 7 3.54 32.86 -16.88
N ASP A 8 3.42 33.12 -15.58
CA ASP A 8 4.55 33.28 -14.68
C ASP A 8 5.43 32.00 -14.68
N PRO A 9 6.68 32.07 -15.18
CA PRO A 9 7.58 30.92 -15.22
C PRO A 9 8.02 30.44 -13.83
N SER A 10 7.89 31.27 -12.79
CA SER A 10 8.18 30.91 -11.39
C SER A 10 7.15 29.93 -10.82
N SER A 11 5.87 30.16 -11.12
CA SER A 11 4.76 29.26 -10.76
C SER A 11 4.91 27.89 -11.43
N ALA A 12 5.23 27.85 -12.73
CA ALA A 12 5.43 26.60 -13.47
C ALA A 12 6.59 25.74 -12.93
N ARG A 13 7.72 26.37 -12.55
CA ARG A 13 8.87 25.67 -11.95
C ARG A 13 8.55 25.10 -10.56
N THR A 14 7.79 25.85 -9.76
CA THR A 14 7.37 25.42 -8.41
C THR A 14 6.44 24.21 -8.49
N VAL A 15 5.45 24.26 -9.38
CA VAL A 15 4.52 23.14 -9.62
C VAL A 15 5.26 21.89 -10.12
N ALA A 16 6.20 22.05 -11.06
CA ALA A 16 6.99 20.93 -11.56
C ALA A 16 7.90 20.29 -10.49
N ARG A 17 8.46 21.09 -9.57
CA ARG A 17 9.24 20.59 -8.43
C ARG A 17 8.35 19.82 -7.44
N GLN A 18 7.18 20.36 -7.10
CA GLN A 18 6.24 19.70 -6.19
C GLN A 18 5.74 18.37 -6.76
N ARG A 19 5.45 18.32 -8.07
CA ARG A 19 5.04 17.09 -8.75
C ARG A 19 6.13 16.01 -8.66
N ARG A 20 7.38 16.34 -9.01
CA ARG A 20 8.50 15.40 -8.91
C ARG A 20 8.70 14.86 -7.49
N ALA A 21 8.65 15.75 -6.49
CA ALA A 21 8.76 15.33 -5.10
C ALA A 21 7.61 14.41 -4.66
N ARG A 22 6.39 14.64 -5.16
CA ARG A 22 5.24 13.75 -4.90
C ARG A 22 5.42 12.40 -5.57
N ASP A 23 5.84 12.38 -6.83
CA ASP A 23 6.04 11.16 -7.61
C ASP A 23 7.16 10.31 -7.01
N GLU A 24 8.29 10.91 -6.63
CA GLU A 24 9.39 10.25 -5.91
C GLU A 24 8.94 9.68 -4.56
N LYS A 25 8.11 10.43 -3.82
CA LYS A 25 7.55 9.98 -2.54
C LYS A 25 6.65 8.76 -2.74
N LEU A 26 5.79 8.77 -3.77
CA LEU A 26 4.92 7.64 -4.09
C LEU A 26 5.72 6.42 -4.53
N ALA A 27 6.71 6.61 -5.41
CA ALA A 27 7.58 5.53 -5.88
C ALA A 27 8.36 4.87 -4.73
N THR A 28 8.89 5.67 -3.80
CA THR A 28 9.58 5.12 -2.62
C THR A 28 8.63 4.35 -1.72
N ARG A 29 7.39 4.85 -1.54
CA ARG A 29 6.39 4.16 -0.72
C ARG A 29 6.02 2.80 -1.33
N GLU A 30 5.86 2.73 -2.66
CA GLU A 30 5.56 1.48 -3.35
C GLU A 30 6.73 0.49 -3.29
N LEU A 31 7.96 0.96 -3.47
CA LEU A 31 9.17 0.14 -3.31
C LEU A 31 9.23 -0.52 -1.92
N LEU A 32 8.90 0.24 -0.87
CA LEU A 32 8.85 -0.28 0.49
C LEU A 32 7.74 -1.33 0.66
N LEU A 33 6.56 -1.14 0.06
CA LEU A 33 5.49 -2.14 0.15
C LEU A 33 5.87 -3.43 -0.59
N GLU A 34 6.45 -3.35 -1.78
CA GLU A 34 6.88 -4.55 -2.51
C GLU A 34 8.02 -5.29 -1.82
N SER A 35 8.95 -4.54 -1.21
CA SER A 35 10.00 -5.12 -0.38
C SER A 35 9.42 -5.83 0.85
N ALA A 36 8.40 -5.25 1.48
CA ALA A 36 7.71 -5.89 2.60
C ALA A 36 6.99 -7.18 2.17
N ARG A 37 6.31 -7.17 1.01
CA ARG A 37 5.69 -8.38 0.43
C ARG A 37 6.75 -9.46 0.22
N THR A 38 7.92 -9.11 -0.31
CA THR A 38 9.02 -10.07 -0.52
C THR A 38 9.49 -10.71 0.79
N ILE A 39 9.71 -9.92 1.85
CA ILE A 39 10.09 -10.44 3.17
C ILE A 39 9.03 -11.41 3.71
N LEU A 40 7.74 -11.08 3.56
CA LEU A 40 6.63 -11.89 4.04
C LEU A 40 6.40 -13.16 3.21
N ARG A 41 6.84 -13.21 1.94
CA ARG A 41 6.79 -14.42 1.10
C ARG A 41 7.80 -15.45 1.58
N ASP A 42 9.00 -15.01 1.90
CA ASP A 42 10.13 -15.89 2.21
C ASP A 42 10.24 -16.22 3.70
N GLY A 43 9.63 -15.41 4.56
CA GLY A 43 9.74 -15.49 6.02
C GLY A 43 8.42 -15.39 6.78
N SER A 44 8.53 -14.88 8.00
CA SER A 44 7.46 -14.68 8.95
C SER A 44 7.12 -13.20 9.12
N LEU A 45 5.93 -12.91 9.65
CA LEU A 45 5.55 -11.55 10.07
C LEU A 45 6.57 -10.90 11.03
N PHE A 46 7.30 -11.71 11.83
CA PHE A 46 8.34 -11.20 12.74
C PHE A 46 9.61 -10.75 12.01
N ASP A 47 9.85 -11.25 10.79
CA ASP A 47 10.97 -10.84 9.96
C ASP A 47 10.75 -9.48 9.32
N LEU A 48 9.49 -9.00 9.28
CA LEU A 48 9.17 -7.66 8.81
C LEU A 48 9.47 -6.61 9.89
N THR A 49 10.63 -5.97 9.76
CA THR A 49 11.09 -4.90 10.64
C THR A 49 11.57 -3.72 9.81
N ALA A 50 11.69 -2.53 10.42
CA ALA A 50 12.26 -1.38 9.71
C ALA A 50 13.72 -1.59 9.26
N ILE A 51 14.45 -2.51 9.91
CA ILE A 51 15.84 -2.86 9.56
C ILE A 51 15.86 -3.78 8.35
N SER A 52 15.15 -4.92 8.41
CA SER A 52 15.06 -5.86 7.29
C SER A 52 14.44 -5.21 6.06
N LEU A 53 13.44 -4.34 6.26
CA LEU A 53 12.83 -3.60 5.16
C LEU A 53 13.81 -2.61 4.52
N GLY A 54 14.60 -1.89 5.31
CA GLY A 54 15.65 -1.01 4.79
C GLY A 54 16.69 -1.79 3.98
N HIS A 55 17.10 -2.96 4.47
CA HIS A 55 18.02 -3.85 3.75
C HIS A 55 17.42 -4.34 2.42
N GLN A 56 16.18 -4.83 2.43
CA GLN A 56 15.51 -5.35 1.24
C GLN A 56 15.28 -4.28 0.16
N SER A 57 14.98 -3.05 0.57
CA SER A 57 14.64 -1.93 -0.33
C SER A 57 15.83 -1.03 -0.69
N GLY A 58 17.00 -1.24 -0.07
CA GLY A 58 18.18 -0.39 -0.26
C GLY A 58 18.07 1.01 0.34
N VAL A 59 17.12 1.26 1.26
CA VAL A 59 17.00 2.56 1.97
C VAL A 59 17.40 2.46 3.44
N THR A 60 17.66 3.61 4.05
CA THR A 60 18.00 3.65 5.49
C THR A 60 16.78 3.36 6.37
N ARG A 61 17.00 2.79 7.56
CA ARG A 61 15.96 2.63 8.59
C ARG A 61 15.21 3.94 8.90
N GLN A 62 15.93 5.07 8.93
CA GLN A 62 15.32 6.39 9.11
C GLN A 62 14.39 6.75 7.95
N THR A 63 14.75 6.40 6.71
CA THR A 63 13.88 6.57 5.55
C THR A 63 12.63 5.72 5.67
N VAL A 64 12.75 4.46 6.12
CA VAL A 64 11.57 3.61 6.38
C VAL A 64 10.61 4.29 7.35
N TYR A 65 11.10 4.77 8.51
CA TYR A 65 10.25 5.44 9.50
C TYR A 65 9.63 6.76 9.02
N ARG A 66 10.23 7.40 8.01
CA ARG A 66 9.64 8.59 7.36
C ARG A 66 8.35 8.25 6.60
N TYR A 67 8.22 7.02 6.08
CA TYR A 67 7.04 6.55 5.36
C TYR A 67 6.08 5.77 6.26
N PHE A 68 6.64 4.95 7.16
CA PHE A 68 5.92 4.05 8.04
C PHE A 68 6.41 4.23 9.48
N PRO A 69 5.75 5.07 10.29
CA PRO A 69 6.20 5.43 11.63
C PRO A 69 6.43 4.23 12.57
N ASN A 70 5.73 3.13 12.33
CA ASN A 70 5.87 1.87 13.06
C ASN A 70 5.57 0.67 12.14
N THR A 71 5.92 -0.53 12.59
CA THR A 71 5.69 -1.76 11.80
C THR A 71 4.21 -2.01 11.54
N GLU A 72 3.32 -1.66 12.48
CA GLU A 72 1.87 -1.78 12.32
C GLU A 72 1.34 -0.99 11.12
N SER A 73 1.87 0.20 10.86
CA SER A 73 1.50 1.03 9.70
C SER A 73 1.87 0.38 8.36
N ILE A 74 2.87 -0.51 8.34
CA ILE A 74 3.23 -1.29 7.15
C ILE A 74 2.18 -2.38 6.92
N PHE A 75 1.84 -3.14 7.97
CA PHE A 75 0.80 -4.16 7.89
C PHE A 75 -0.56 -3.58 7.53
N LYS A 76 -0.91 -2.41 8.09
CA LYS A 76 -2.13 -1.69 7.74
C LYS A 76 -2.13 -1.33 6.26
N ALA A 77 -1.05 -0.76 5.73
CA ALA A 77 -0.97 -0.39 4.32
C ALA A 77 -1.09 -1.60 3.39
N LEU A 78 -0.43 -2.72 3.70
CA LEU A 78 -0.57 -3.96 2.93
C LEU A 78 -2.00 -4.53 2.98
N SER A 79 -2.65 -4.43 4.13
CA SER A 79 -4.06 -4.86 4.30
C SER A 79 -5.00 -3.95 3.51
N ASP A 80 -4.78 -2.63 3.55
CA ASP A 80 -5.54 -1.66 2.78
C ASP A 80 -5.41 -1.95 1.26
N ASP A 81 -4.22 -2.32 0.77
CA ASP A 81 -4.02 -2.70 -0.65
C ASP A 81 -4.84 -3.95 -1.04
N VAL A 82 -4.83 -4.99 -0.21
CA VAL A 82 -5.61 -6.21 -0.43
C VAL A 82 -7.11 -5.89 -0.43
N ILE A 83 -7.57 -5.12 0.55
CA ILE A 83 -8.96 -4.70 0.68
C ILE A 83 -9.40 -3.85 -0.52
N ASN A 84 -8.58 -2.88 -0.93
CA ASN A 84 -8.85 -2.02 -2.08
C ASN A 84 -8.89 -2.81 -3.39
N ALA A 85 -8.04 -3.83 -3.56
CA ALA A 85 -8.09 -4.71 -4.73
C ALA A 85 -9.42 -5.47 -4.83
N VAL A 86 -10.00 -5.88 -3.69
CA VAL A 86 -11.34 -6.50 -3.67
C VAL A 86 -12.43 -5.47 -3.98
N TYR A 87 -12.33 -4.25 -3.45
CA TYR A 87 -13.37 -3.23 -3.62
C TYR A 87 -13.36 -2.49 -4.97
N GLN A 88 -12.21 -2.27 -5.61
CA GLN A 88 -12.14 -1.57 -6.89
C GLN A 88 -12.89 -2.32 -8.00
N ASP A 89 -12.86 -3.65 -7.98
CA ASP A 89 -13.60 -4.48 -8.94
C ASP A 89 -15.11 -4.51 -8.64
N LEU A 90 -15.53 -4.24 -7.40
CA LEU A 90 -16.95 -4.22 -7.01
C LEU A 90 -17.69 -2.96 -7.49
N GLN A 91 -16.97 -1.91 -7.89
CA GLN A 91 -17.53 -0.67 -8.47
C GLN A 91 -17.98 -0.85 -9.94
N LEU A 92 -17.83 -2.04 -10.53
CA LEU A 92 -18.46 -2.39 -11.81
C LEU A 92 -19.99 -2.45 -11.62
N PRO A 93 -20.81 -1.95 -12.57
CA PRO A 93 -22.27 -1.89 -12.42
C PRO A 93 -22.85 -3.25 -12.03
N SER A 94 -23.23 -3.40 -10.77
CA SER A 94 -23.94 -4.57 -10.25
C SER A 94 -25.40 -4.48 -10.64
N ASP A 95 -25.65 -4.64 -11.94
CA ASP A 95 -27.00 -4.70 -12.52
C ASP A 95 -27.36 -6.13 -12.94
N LYS A 96 -26.77 -7.15 -12.26
CA LYS A 96 -26.96 -8.57 -12.58
C LYS A 96 -27.16 -9.40 -11.31
N GLU A 97 -28.00 -10.43 -11.44
CA GLU A 97 -28.32 -11.44 -10.42
C GLU A 97 -27.08 -12.16 -9.80
N ASP A 98 -25.88 -11.91 -10.32
CA ASP A 98 -24.62 -12.60 -9.97
C ASP A 98 -23.61 -11.74 -9.18
N ALA A 99 -24.01 -10.59 -8.62
CA ALA A 99 -23.09 -9.71 -7.89
C ALA A 99 -22.34 -10.42 -6.73
N LEU A 100 -23.03 -11.35 -6.03
CA LEU A 100 -22.42 -12.15 -4.97
C LEU A 100 -21.37 -13.13 -5.52
N ASP A 101 -21.68 -13.82 -6.62
CA ASP A 101 -20.76 -14.78 -7.24
C ASP A 101 -19.51 -14.08 -7.79
N HIS A 102 -19.69 -12.89 -8.39
CA HIS A 102 -18.59 -12.06 -8.84
C HIS A 102 -17.71 -11.61 -7.66
N PHE A 103 -18.33 -11.13 -6.58
CA PHE A 103 -17.60 -10.75 -5.36
C PHE A 103 -16.82 -11.93 -4.76
N VAL A 104 -17.46 -13.10 -4.60
CA VAL A 104 -16.81 -14.29 -4.03
C VAL A 104 -15.65 -14.75 -4.90
N THR A 105 -15.84 -14.82 -6.22
CA THR A 105 -14.80 -15.20 -7.17
C THR A 105 -13.59 -14.26 -7.09
N LYS A 106 -13.85 -12.95 -6.98
CA LYS A 106 -12.78 -11.94 -6.88
C LYS A 106 -12.08 -11.96 -5.53
N ALA A 107 -12.82 -12.08 -4.44
CA ALA A 107 -12.25 -12.24 -3.12
C ALA A 107 -11.31 -13.46 -3.11
N ILE A 108 -11.78 -14.62 -3.57
CA ILE A 108 -10.94 -15.83 -3.65
C ILE A 108 -9.70 -15.58 -4.53
N ALA A 109 -9.84 -14.95 -5.70
CA ALA A 109 -8.70 -14.65 -6.56
C ALA A 109 -7.65 -13.77 -5.88
N VAL A 110 -8.08 -12.70 -5.18
CA VAL A 110 -7.18 -11.82 -4.42
C VAL A 110 -6.50 -12.60 -3.29
N PHE A 111 -7.29 -13.34 -2.48
CA PHE A 111 -6.78 -14.13 -1.35
C PHE A 111 -5.81 -15.25 -1.76
N VAL A 112 -5.95 -15.81 -2.97
CA VAL A 112 -5.06 -16.86 -3.49
C VAL A 112 -3.83 -16.29 -4.19
N SER A 113 -3.91 -15.08 -4.78
CA SER A 113 -2.84 -14.50 -5.61
C SER A 113 -1.48 -14.37 -4.88
N ASP A 114 -1.50 -14.06 -3.59
CA ASP A 114 -0.31 -14.04 -2.73
C ASP A 114 -0.61 -14.66 -1.37
N SER A 115 -1.01 -15.95 -1.38
CA SER A 115 -1.46 -16.66 -0.18
C SER A 115 -0.41 -16.76 0.94
N ALA A 116 0.88 -16.56 0.65
CA ALA A 116 1.93 -16.49 1.67
C ALA A 116 1.82 -15.18 2.45
N VAL A 117 1.81 -14.04 1.74
CA VAL A 117 1.68 -12.71 2.35
C VAL A 117 0.34 -12.56 3.07
N ILE A 118 -0.76 -12.96 2.42
CA ILE A 118 -2.11 -12.76 2.96
C ILE A 118 -2.32 -13.55 4.25
N ARG A 119 -1.74 -14.76 4.36
CA ARG A 119 -1.75 -15.53 5.60
C ARG A 119 -1.04 -14.79 6.74
N GLN A 120 0.12 -14.18 6.48
CA GLN A 120 0.85 -13.41 7.48
C GLN A 120 0.03 -12.18 7.94
N LEU A 121 -0.68 -11.52 7.02
CA LEU A 121 -1.58 -10.40 7.35
C LEU A 121 -2.75 -10.84 8.25
N VAL A 122 -3.40 -11.96 7.93
CA VAL A 122 -4.48 -12.53 8.75
C VAL A 122 -3.98 -12.89 10.15
N LEU A 123 -2.79 -13.49 10.25
CA LEU A 123 -2.17 -13.83 11.54
C LEU A 123 -1.84 -12.57 12.36
N ALA A 124 -1.29 -11.54 11.73
CA ALA A 124 -1.01 -10.27 12.38
C ALA A 124 -2.28 -9.63 12.97
N TRP A 125 -3.39 -9.65 12.22
CA TRP A 125 -4.68 -9.14 12.68
C TRP A 125 -5.29 -9.95 13.82
N ALA A 126 -5.21 -11.29 13.75
CA ALA A 126 -5.68 -12.17 14.82
C ALA A 126 -4.92 -11.89 16.15
N MET A 127 -3.62 -11.62 16.07
CA MET A 127 -2.81 -11.25 17.24
C MET A 127 -3.12 -9.83 17.75
N GLY A 128 -3.41 -8.86 16.87
CA GLY A 128 -3.89 -7.53 17.26
C GLY A 128 -5.22 -7.56 18.00
N ARG A 129 -6.15 -8.45 17.59
CA ARG A 129 -7.43 -8.68 18.27
C ARG A 129 -7.29 -9.41 19.61
N ALA A 130 -6.34 -10.33 19.73
CA ALA A 130 -6.02 -10.99 21.00
C ALA A 130 -5.39 -10.04 22.03
N THR A 131 -4.75 -8.94 21.58
CA THR A 131 -4.05 -7.97 22.44
C THR A 131 -4.84 -6.67 22.67
N GLY A 132 -6.06 -6.54 22.16
CA GLY A 132 -6.93 -5.37 22.35
C GLY A 132 -6.50 -4.11 21.57
N ARG A 133 -5.53 -4.21 20.66
CA ARG A 133 -5.15 -3.16 19.71
C ARG A 133 -5.61 -3.57 18.31
N GLY A 134 -6.90 -3.39 18.04
CA GLY A 134 -7.41 -3.46 16.67
C GLY A 134 -7.07 -2.16 15.92
N PRO A 135 -6.87 -2.20 14.60
CA PRO A 135 -6.73 -0.99 13.81
C PRO A 135 -8.07 -0.24 13.86
N GLY A 136 -8.01 1.01 14.31
CA GLY A 136 -9.10 1.98 14.18
C GLY A 136 -9.25 2.48 12.74
#